data_AF-A0A2N2GBN3-F1
#
_entry.id   AF-A0A2N2GBN3-F1
#
_cell.length_a   1.000
_cell.length_b   1.000
_cell.length_c   1.000
_cell.angle_alpha   90.00
_cell.angle_beta   90.00
_cell.angle_gamma   90.00
#
_symmetry.space_group_name_H-M   'P 1'
#
loop_
_entity.id
_entity.type
_entity.pdbx_description
1 polymer ?
#
loop_
_entity_poly.entity_id
_entity_poly.type
_entity_poly.pdbx_seq_one_letter_code
_entity_poly.pdbx_strand_id
1 'polypeptide(L)'
;MPAKLNKRSNHRGVGAMHISLPPEMNNWVAARIKSGAYTSSSEVVRDGLRALQRLEEQRLAMAADLRQELMIGIRQLDAGKSRPFDAATVDDIKQKGRERLGA
;
A
#
# COMPACT_ATOMS: atom_id res chain seq x y z
N MET A 1 -14.00 -53.75 -15.37
CA MET A 1 -13.97 -52.76 -14.28
C MET A 1 -13.51 -51.42 -14.83
N PRO A 2 -14.36 -50.41 -15.08
CA PRO A 2 -13.87 -49.08 -15.39
C PRO A 2 -13.56 -48.32 -14.09
N ALA A 3 -12.33 -47.86 -13.96
CA ALA A 3 -11.85 -47.05 -12.86
C ALA A 3 -12.62 -45.72 -12.78
N LYS A 4 -13.07 -45.36 -11.58
CA LYS A 4 -13.84 -44.15 -11.32
C LYS A 4 -12.99 -42.90 -11.53
N LEU A 5 -13.52 -42.02 -12.37
CA LEU A 5 -13.16 -40.63 -12.56
C LEU A 5 -13.09 -39.87 -11.22
N ASN A 6 -11.89 -39.48 -10.77
CA ASN A 6 -11.77 -38.54 -9.66
C ASN A 6 -11.64 -37.12 -10.21
N LYS A 7 -12.78 -36.43 -10.36
CA LYS A 7 -12.82 -35.00 -10.63
C LYS A 7 -12.28 -34.28 -9.40
N ARG A 8 -11.06 -33.73 -9.49
CA ARG A 8 -10.51 -32.82 -8.46
C ARG A 8 -11.43 -31.61 -8.34
N SER A 9 -12.23 -31.59 -7.28
CA SER A 9 -13.18 -30.52 -6.95
C SER A 9 -12.44 -29.20 -6.74
N ASN A 10 -12.67 -28.27 -7.66
CA ASN A 10 -12.25 -26.88 -7.57
C ASN A 10 -12.99 -26.20 -6.40
N HIS A 11 -12.36 -26.07 -5.23
CA HIS A 11 -12.95 -25.39 -4.07
C HIS A 11 -12.74 -23.88 -4.18
N ARG A 12 -13.65 -23.19 -4.86
CA ARG A 12 -13.84 -21.74 -4.74
C ARG A 12 -14.69 -21.42 -3.50
N GLY A 13 -14.19 -21.76 -2.31
CA GLY A 13 -14.86 -21.56 -1.03
C GLY A 13 -13.87 -21.18 0.07
N VAL A 14 -14.32 -20.37 1.04
CA VAL A 14 -13.54 -19.93 2.21
C VAL A 14 -12.96 -21.16 2.92
N GLY A 15 -11.63 -21.29 2.90
CA GLY A 15 -10.91 -22.34 3.62
C GLY A 15 -10.78 -21.99 5.10
N ALA A 16 -11.09 -22.94 5.99
CA ALA A 16 -10.84 -22.78 7.42
C ALA A 16 -9.32 -22.74 7.67
N MET A 17 -8.85 -21.69 8.37
CA MET A 17 -7.44 -21.49 8.71
C MET A 17 -7.34 -21.33 10.23
N HIS A 18 -6.57 -22.21 10.87
CA HIS A 18 -6.27 -22.11 12.30
C HIS A 18 -4.94 -21.37 12.49
N ILE A 19 -4.97 -20.27 13.24
CA ILE A 19 -3.79 -19.45 13.53
C ILE A 19 -3.64 -19.27 15.02
N SER A 20 -2.41 -19.36 15.51
CA SER A 20 -2.07 -19.03 16.89
C SER A 20 -1.55 -17.59 16.94
N LEU A 21 -2.06 -16.81 17.88
CA LEU A 21 -1.63 -15.43 18.10
C LEU A 21 -0.81 -15.33 19.40
N PRO A 22 0.20 -14.44 19.45
CA PRO A 22 0.82 -14.05 20.69
C PRO A 22 -0.23 -13.54 21.71
N PRO A 23 -0.01 -13.73 23.03
CA PRO A 23 -1.00 -13.36 24.05
C PRO A 23 -1.49 -11.91 23.95
N GLU A 24 -0.58 -10.98 23.66
CA GLU A 24 -0.92 -9.55 23.52
C GLU A 24 -1.91 -9.29 22.38
N MET A 25 -1.69 -9.93 21.22
CA MET A 25 -2.60 -9.82 20.07
C MET A 25 -3.94 -10.47 20.36
N ASN A 26 -3.95 -11.61 21.06
CA ASN A 26 -5.18 -12.28 21.46
C ASN A 26 -6.01 -11.40 22.42
N ASN A 27 -5.35 -10.77 23.40
CA ASN A 27 -5.98 -9.84 24.34
C ASN A 27 -6.56 -8.63 23.61
N TRP A 28 -5.83 -8.08 22.63
CA TRP A 28 -6.31 -6.98 21.81
C TRP A 28 -7.55 -7.37 21.00
N VAL A 29 -7.52 -8.51 20.29
CA VAL A 29 -8.66 -9.04 19.52
C VAL A 29 -9.87 -9.22 20.45
N ALA A 30 -9.68 -9.85 21.60
CA ALA A 30 -10.73 -10.08 22.58
C ALA A 30 -11.33 -8.76 23.09
N ALA A 31 -10.52 -7.73 23.37
CA ALA A 31 -10.99 -6.42 23.79
C ALA A 31 -11.84 -5.73 22.71
N ARG A 32 -11.44 -5.84 21.43
CA ARG A 32 -12.20 -5.27 20.30
C ARG A 32 -13.54 -5.97 20.07
N ILE A 33 -13.62 -7.28 20.32
CA ILE A 33 -14.89 -8.01 20.27
C ILE A 33 -15.76 -7.65 21.47
N LYS A 34 -15.19 -7.62 22.68
CA LYS A 34 -15.91 -7.25 23.91
C LYS A 34 -16.50 -5.85 23.84
N SER A 35 -15.83 -4.91 23.15
CA SER A 35 -16.34 -3.56 22.95
C SER A 35 -17.45 -3.47 21.89
N GLY A 36 -17.78 -4.57 21.21
CA GLY A 36 -18.73 -4.60 20.09
C GLY A 36 -18.18 -4.02 18.79
N ALA A 37 -16.87 -3.75 18.69
CA ALA A 37 -16.29 -3.20 17.46
C ALA A 37 -16.16 -4.27 16.36
N TYR A 38 -16.15 -5.55 16.74
CA TYR A 38 -16.14 -6.69 15.83
C TYR A 38 -16.99 -7.83 16.42
N THR A 39 -17.54 -8.66 15.54
CA THR A 39 -18.39 -9.78 15.91
C THR A 39 -17.61 -11.08 16.13
N SER A 40 -16.41 -11.20 15.56
CA SER A 40 -15.57 -12.40 15.66
C SER A 40 -14.10 -12.13 15.39
N SER A 41 -13.22 -13.02 15.86
CA SER A 41 -11.79 -12.96 15.57
C SER A 41 -11.49 -13.04 14.07
N SER A 42 -12.26 -13.86 13.34
CA SER A 42 -12.10 -13.97 11.88
C SER A 42 -12.44 -12.67 11.15
N GLU A 43 -13.34 -11.84 11.70
CA GLU A 43 -13.62 -10.51 11.16
C GLU A 43 -12.44 -9.56 11.35
N VAL A 44 -11.88 -9.52 12.56
CA VAL A 44 -10.68 -8.73 12.87
C VAL A 44 -9.52 -9.09 11.95
N VAL A 45 -9.28 -10.40 11.75
CA VAL A 45 -8.20 -10.88 10.87
C VAL A 45 -8.46 -10.49 9.42
N ARG A 46 -9.69 -10.64 8.91
CA ARG A 46 -10.02 -10.22 7.53
C ARG A 46 -9.82 -8.72 7.33
N ASP A 47 -10.22 -7.90 8.29
CA ASP A 47 -10.04 -6.45 8.19
C ASP A 47 -8.57 -6.03 8.31
N GLY A 48 -7.80 -6.69 9.18
CA GLY A 48 -6.35 -6.53 9.23
C GLY A 48 -5.67 -6.88 7.90
N LEU A 49 -6.04 -8.00 7.28
CA LEU A 49 -5.51 -8.41 5.98
C LEU A 49 -5.90 -7.44 4.86
N ARG A 50 -7.14 -6.93 4.85
CA ARG A 50 -7.58 -5.89 3.89
C ARG A 50 -6.79 -4.59 4.08
N ALA A 51 -6.53 -4.20 5.32
CA ALA A 51 -5.72 -3.02 5.62
C ALA A 51 -4.28 -3.20 5.14
N LEU A 52 -3.69 -4.38 5.36
CA LEU A 52 -2.36 -4.72 4.87
C LEU A 52 -2.29 -4.70 3.34
N GLN A 53 -3.29 -5.26 2.66
CA GLN A 53 -3.36 -5.24 1.20
C GLN A 53 -3.41 -3.79 0.66
N ARG A 54 -4.27 -2.93 1.23
CA ARG A 54 -4.33 -1.52 0.83
C ARG A 54 -3.00 -0.80 1.05
N LEU A 55 -2.31 -1.07 2.15
CA LEU A 55 -0.99 -0.47 2.41
C LEU A 55 0.03 -0.91 1.35
N GLU A 56 0.02 -2.17 0.96
CA GLU A 56 0.91 -2.69 -0.08
C GLU A 56 0.60 -2.06 -1.45
N GLU A 57 -0.68 -1.98 -1.81
CA GLU A 57 -1.14 -1.32 -3.04
C GLU A 57 -0.71 0.16 -3.07
N GLN A 58 -0.87 0.89 -1.95
CA GLN A 58 -0.43 2.27 -1.82
C GLN A 58 1.09 2.40 -1.97
N ARG A 59 1.87 1.51 -1.36
CA ARG A 59 3.34 1.50 -1.50
C ARG A 59 3.78 1.29 -2.94
N LEU A 60 3.15 0.34 -3.63
CA LEU A 60 3.45 0.06 -5.03
C LEU A 60 3.08 1.24 -5.93
N ALA A 61 1.94 1.88 -5.70
CA ALA A 61 1.53 3.08 -6.42
C ALA A 61 2.52 4.23 -6.21
N MET A 62 2.88 4.55 -4.97
CA MET A 62 3.87 5.60 -4.67
C MET A 62 5.22 5.33 -5.34
N ALA A 63 5.67 4.07 -5.34
CA ALA A 63 6.92 3.70 -6.00
C ALA A 63 6.83 3.83 -7.54
N ALA A 64 5.68 3.50 -8.12
CA ALA A 64 5.44 3.68 -9.55
C ALA A 64 5.44 5.16 -9.95
N ASP A 65 4.73 6.00 -9.19
CA ASP A 65 4.67 7.45 -9.40
C ASP A 65 6.06 8.08 -9.29
N LEU A 66 6.83 7.72 -8.26
CA LEU A 66 8.20 8.20 -8.09
C LEU A 66 9.11 7.78 -9.26
N ARG A 67 8.99 6.53 -9.73
CA ARG A 67 9.75 6.07 -10.90
C ARG A 67 9.38 6.86 -12.16
N GLN A 68 8.09 7.19 -12.33
CA GLN A 68 7.65 7.99 -13.47
C GLN A 68 8.27 9.40 -13.44
N GLU A 69 8.18 10.09 -12.30
CA GLU A 69 8.78 11.42 -12.12
C GLU A 69 10.30 11.40 -12.33
N LEU A 70 10.98 10.37 -11.82
CA LEU A 70 12.42 10.20 -12.05
C LEU A 70 12.72 10.04 -13.55
N MET A 71 11.96 9.23 -14.28
CA MET A 71 12.15 9.05 -15.72
C MET A 71 11.86 10.33 -16.52
N ILE A 72 10.97 11.19 -16.04
CA ILE A 72 10.78 12.53 -16.61
C ILE A 72 12.05 13.36 -16.40
N GLY A 73 12.57 13.42 -15.17
CA GLY A 73 13.79 14.16 -14.84
C GLY A 73 15.02 13.67 -15.61
N ILE A 74 15.22 12.35 -15.72
CA ILE A 74 16.32 11.75 -16.51
C ILE A 74 16.23 12.18 -17.98
N ARG A 75 15.05 12.09 -18.60
CA ARG A 75 14.88 12.53 -19.99
C ARG A 75 15.10 14.03 -20.18
N GLN A 76 14.76 14.85 -19.18
CA GLN A 76 15.08 16.28 -19.21
C GLN A 76 16.59 16.50 -19.14
N LEU A 77 17.31 15.76 -18.29
CA LEU A 77 18.77 15.81 -18.20
C LEU A 77 19.43 15.37 -19.51
N ASP A 78 18.99 14.26 -20.09
CA ASP A 78 19.50 13.75 -21.37
C ASP A 78 19.27 14.76 -22.51
N ALA A 79 18.17 15.51 -22.45
CA ALA A 79 17.85 16.58 -23.39
C ALA A 79 18.56 17.92 -23.07
N GLY A 80 19.47 17.96 -22.09
CA GLY A 80 20.16 19.18 -21.66
C GLY A 80 19.28 20.21 -20.96
N LYS A 81 18.06 19.84 -20.56
CA LYS A 81 17.09 20.71 -19.85
C LYS A 81 17.38 20.73 -18.35
N SER A 82 18.59 21.14 -18.00
CA SER A 82 19.04 21.28 -16.62
C SER A 82 19.76 22.61 -16.42
N ARG A 83 19.91 23.00 -15.16
CA ARG A 83 20.70 24.17 -14.75
C ARG A 83 21.43 23.85 -13.44
N PRO A 84 22.53 24.56 -13.13
CA PRO A 84 23.20 24.43 -11.83
C PRO A 84 22.22 24.66 -10.67
N PHE A 85 22.42 23.95 -9.57
CA PHE A 85 21.65 24.16 -8.34
C PHE A 85 22.47 24.99 -7.35
N ASP A 86 22.42 26.30 -7.50
CA ASP A 86 23.16 27.30 -6.72
C ASP A 86 22.22 28.28 -6.00
N ALA A 87 22.80 29.24 -5.25
CA ALA A 87 22.03 30.21 -4.48
C ALA A 87 21.08 31.04 -5.36
N ALA A 88 21.54 31.49 -6.53
CA ALA A 88 20.72 32.26 -7.47
C ALA A 88 19.53 31.46 -7.98
N THR A 89 19.74 30.17 -8.26
CA THR A 89 18.68 29.23 -8.65
C THR A 89 17.64 29.03 -7.55
N VAL A 90 18.08 28.92 -6.29
CA VAL A 90 17.18 28.81 -5.14
C VAL A 90 16.35 30.09 -4.96
N ASP A 91 16.95 31.26 -5.11
CA ASP A 91 16.25 32.54 -4.97
C ASP A 91 15.21 32.73 -6.08
N ASP A 92 15.54 32.37 -7.33
CA ASP A 92 14.60 32.35 -8.46
C ASP A 92 13.41 31.40 -8.21
N ILE A 93 13.65 30.20 -7.68
CA ILE A 93 12.57 29.25 -7.34
C ILE A 93 11.66 29.84 -6.25
N LYS A 94 12.23 30.42 -5.19
CA LYS A 94 11.46 31.04 -4.12
C LYS A 94 10.63 32.23 -4.60
N GLN A 95 11.21 33.07 -5.47
CA GLN A 95 10.53 34.22 -6.05
C GLN A 95 9.31 33.79 -6.87
N LYS A 96 9.49 32.84 -7.80
CA LYS A 96 8.38 32.24 -8.56
C LYS A 96 7.31 31.60 -7.67
N GLY A 97 7.72 30.99 -6.56
CA GLY A 97 6.81 30.44 -5.57
C GLY A 97 5.93 31.51 -4.90
N ARG A 98 6.52 32.64 -4.48
CA ARG A 98 5.79 33.78 -3.90
C ARG A 98 4.80 34.41 -4.88
N GLU A 99 5.23 34.61 -6.13
CA GLU A 99 4.36 35.14 -7.19
C GLU A 99 3.12 34.27 -7.43
N ARG A 100 3.27 32.94 -7.39
CA ARG A 100 2.15 31.99 -7.53
C ARG A 100 1.20 31.99 -6.34
N LEU A 101 1.69 32.34 -5.15
CA LEU A 101 0.89 32.42 -3.93
C LEU A 101 0.20 33.78 -3.76
N GLY A 102 0.45 34.75 -4.64
CA GLY A 102 -0.14 36.08 -4.56
C GLY A 102 0.36 36.91 -3.37
N ALA A 103 1.61 36.68 -2.94
CA ALA A 103 2.30 37.46 -1.91
C ALA A 103 3.16 38.57 -2.52
#